data_AF-A0A3C0CYN0-F1
#
_entry.id   AF-A0A3C0CYN0-F1
#
_cell.length_a   1.000
_cell.length_b   1.000
_cell.length_c   1.000
_cell.angle_alpha   90.00
_cell.angle_beta   90.00
_cell.angle_gamma   90.00
#
_symmetry.space_group_name_H-M   'P 1'
#
loop_
_entity.id
_entity.type
_entity.pdbx_description
1 polymer ?
#
loop_
_entity_poly.entity_id
_entity_poly.type
_entity_poly.pdbx_seq_one_letter_code
_entity_poly.pdbx_strand_id
1 'polypeptide(L)'
;MSPDAAAEIVSTLPPFITTVGVFAGESADSICRIMDAAGLDAVQLHGYEGEFAWPHEPRWRIIRGIRVRREEDIRAAAELKCSALLLDTRVEGALGGTGRTFNW
;
A
#
# COMPACT_ATOMS: atom_id res chain seq x y z
N MET A 1 -0.02 14.40 -4.30
CA MET A 1 1.26 14.92 -3.80
C MET A 1 2.32 14.54 -4.82
N SER A 2 3.24 15.44 -5.19
CA SER A 2 4.35 15.08 -6.08
C SER A 2 5.42 14.28 -5.31
N PRO A 3 6.22 13.44 -6.00
CA PRO A 3 7.33 12.73 -5.35
C PRO A 3 8.33 13.69 -4.69
N ASP A 4 8.62 14.84 -5.31
CA ASP A 4 9.55 15.82 -4.76
C ASP A 4 9.05 16.43 -3.44
N ALA A 5 7.76 16.78 -3.38
CA ALA A 5 7.15 17.30 -2.15
C ALA A 5 7.13 16.23 -1.05
N ALA A 6 6.95 14.95 -1.41
CA ALA A 6 7.07 13.85 -0.46
C ALA A 6 8.51 13.71 0.04
N ALA A 7 9.51 13.80 -0.84
CA ALA A 7 10.93 13.74 -0.49
C ALA A 7 11.32 14.83 0.50
N GLU A 8 10.86 16.07 0.28
CA GLU A 8 11.07 17.18 1.21
C GLU A 8 10.55 16.85 2.61
N ILE A 9 9.33 16.32 2.72
CA ILE A 9 8.77 15.90 4.01
C ILE A 9 9.60 14.78 4.62
N VAL A 10 9.86 13.72 3.86
CA VAL A 10 10.61 12.53 4.31
C VAL A 10 11.98 12.93 4.87
N SER A 11 12.66 13.88 4.22
CA SER A 11 13.98 14.38 4.67
C SER A 11 13.98 15.07 6.04
N THR A 12 12.80 15.54 6.49
CA THR A 12 12.66 16.23 7.79
C THR A 12 12.19 15.32 8.92
N LEU A 13 11.83 14.06 8.61
CA LEU A 13 11.30 13.14 9.61
C LEU A 13 12.40 12.64 10.56
N PRO A 14 12.09 12.48 11.86
CA PRO A 14 13.02 11.86 12.80
C PRO A 14 13.24 10.37 12.46
N PRO A 15 14.31 9.75 12.97
CA PRO A 15 14.53 8.32 12.81
C PRO A 15 13.36 7.50 13.39
N PHE A 16 13.24 6.25 12.92
CA PHE A 16 12.23 5.27 13.33
C PHE A 16 10.79 5.52 12.84
N ILE A 17 10.57 6.54 12.01
CA ILE A 17 9.33 6.66 11.23
C ILE A 17 9.47 5.83 9.96
N THR A 18 8.53 4.90 9.73
CA THR A 18 8.43 4.19 8.44
C THR A 18 7.53 5.00 7.52
N THR A 19 8.05 5.40 6.38
CA THR A 19 7.34 6.15 5.35
C THR A 19 6.68 5.21 4.35
N VAL A 20 5.42 5.49 4.01
CA VAL A 20 4.60 4.58 3.18
C VAL A 20 4.05 5.32 1.97
N GLY A 21 4.35 4.83 0.78
CA GLY A 21 3.71 5.27 -0.46
C GLY A 21 2.43 4.47 -0.72
N VAL A 22 1.29 5.14 -0.85
CA VAL A 22 0.00 4.49 -1.11
C VAL A 22 -0.37 4.65 -2.58
N PHE A 23 -0.55 3.53 -3.28
CA PHE A 23 -0.82 3.50 -4.72
C PHE A 23 -2.08 2.72 -5.04
N ALA A 24 -2.88 3.24 -5.96
CA ALA A 24 -4.10 2.61 -6.44
C ALA A 24 -4.14 2.66 -7.98
N GLY A 25 -3.80 1.56 -8.65
CA GLY A 25 -3.85 1.44 -10.10
C GLY A 25 -2.64 1.96 -10.88
N GLU A 26 -1.55 2.33 -10.21
CA GLU A 26 -0.28 2.71 -10.84
C GLU A 26 0.49 1.51 -11.43
N SER A 27 1.30 1.75 -12.46
CA SER A 27 2.19 0.71 -13.00
C SER A 27 3.38 0.47 -12.06
N ALA A 28 3.98 -0.72 -12.15
CA ALA A 28 5.16 -1.06 -11.35
C ALA A 28 6.33 -0.09 -11.60
N ASP A 29 6.57 0.29 -12.86
CA ASP A 29 7.61 1.27 -13.21
C ASP A 29 7.32 2.67 -12.65
N SER A 30 6.04 3.07 -12.62
CA SER A 30 5.62 4.33 -12.00
C SER A 30 5.90 4.31 -10.50
N ILE A 31 5.47 3.24 -9.84
CA ILE A 31 5.67 3.03 -8.40
C ILE A 31 7.16 3.04 -8.05
N CYS A 32 8.00 2.27 -8.76
CA CYS A 32 9.44 2.23 -8.50
C CYS A 32 10.07 3.63 -8.59
N ARG A 33 9.78 4.39 -9.66
CA ARG A 33 10.30 5.76 -9.82
C ARG A 33 9.84 6.70 -8.71
N ILE A 34 8.58 6.61 -8.30
CA ILE A 34 8.04 7.47 -7.23
C ILE A 34 8.66 7.10 -5.88
N MET A 35 8.76 5.81 -5.57
CA MET A 35 9.36 5.31 -4.33
C MET A 35 10.84 5.70 -4.22
N ASP A 36 11.58 5.62 -5.33
CA ASP A 36 12.97 6.05 -5.43
C ASP A 36 13.10 7.57 -5.21
N ALA A 37 12.33 8.37 -5.94
CA ALA A 37 12.39 9.83 -5.87
C ALA A 37 11.97 10.37 -4.48
N ALA A 38 10.96 9.78 -3.87
CA ALA A 38 10.45 10.19 -2.57
C ALA A 38 11.22 9.61 -1.38
N GLY A 39 12.12 8.64 -1.59
CA GLY A 39 12.92 8.02 -0.53
C GLY A 39 12.08 7.21 0.48
N LEU A 40 11.07 6.49 0.01
CA LEU A 40 10.09 5.81 0.86
C LEU A 40 10.53 4.41 1.31
N ASP A 41 10.06 3.95 2.47
CA ASP A 41 10.44 2.65 3.07
C ASP A 41 9.53 1.48 2.67
N ALA A 42 8.23 1.75 2.52
CA ALA A 42 7.22 0.73 2.25
C ALA A 42 6.24 1.18 1.17
N VAL A 43 5.75 0.22 0.39
CA VAL A 43 4.76 0.41 -0.65
C VAL A 43 3.45 -0.23 -0.24
N GLN A 44 2.37 0.54 -0.19
CA GLN A 44 1.01 0.05 -0.03
C GLN A 44 0.32 -0.04 -1.40
N LEU A 45 0.06 -1.27 -1.83
CA LEU A 45 -0.71 -1.57 -3.04
C LEU A 45 -2.19 -1.68 -2.66
N HIS A 46 -3.01 -0.73 -3.10
CA HIS A 46 -4.45 -0.72 -2.88
C HIS A 46 -5.19 -1.09 -4.18
N GLY A 47 -6.12 -2.04 -4.10
CA GLY A 47 -6.92 -2.46 -5.26
C GLY A 47 -6.25 -3.47 -6.19
N TYR A 48 -5.17 -4.13 -5.74
CA TYR A 48 -4.53 -5.24 -6.46
C TYR A 48 -4.84 -6.57 -5.77
N GLU A 49 -5.80 -7.31 -6.32
CA GLU A 49 -6.28 -8.57 -5.74
C GLU A 49 -5.36 -9.78 -6.03
N GLY A 50 -4.35 -9.63 -6.90
CA GLY A 50 -3.46 -10.71 -7.31
C GLY A 50 -1.97 -10.35 -7.30
N GLU A 51 -1.17 -11.21 -7.91
CA GLU A 51 0.28 -11.02 -8.07
C GLU A 51 0.58 -9.67 -8.72
N PHE A 52 1.60 -8.99 -8.18
CA PHE A 52 2.04 -7.70 -8.70
C PHE A 52 3.37 -7.89 -9.39
N ALA A 53 3.39 -7.67 -10.71
CA ALA A 53 4.57 -7.90 -11.54
C ALA A 53 5.56 -6.75 -11.38
N TRP A 54 6.54 -6.94 -10.49
CA TRP A 54 7.65 -6.00 -10.33
C TRP A 54 8.68 -6.16 -11.46
N PRO A 55 9.29 -5.06 -11.95
CA PRO A 55 10.35 -5.14 -12.95
C PRO A 55 11.61 -5.83 -12.41
N HIS A 56 11.81 -5.83 -11.10
CA HIS A 56 12.87 -6.52 -10.37
C HIS A 56 12.38 -6.79 -8.94
N GLU A 57 13.11 -7.61 -8.17
CA GLU A 57 12.80 -7.81 -6.75
C GLU A 57 12.73 -6.45 -6.03
N PRO A 58 11.57 -6.09 -5.43
CA PRO A 58 11.42 -4.80 -4.78
C PRO A 58 12.18 -4.80 -3.44
N ARG A 59 12.89 -3.71 -3.18
CA ARG A 59 13.65 -3.53 -1.93
C ARG A 59 12.80 -2.98 -0.77
N TRP A 60 11.58 -2.55 -1.06
CA TRP A 60 10.64 -1.97 -0.10
C TRP A 60 9.76 -3.05 0.53
N ARG A 61 9.29 -2.80 1.75
CA ARG A 61 8.26 -3.64 2.36
C ARG A 61 6.95 -3.47 1.59
N ILE A 62 6.28 -4.57 1.27
CA ILE A 62 5.03 -4.55 0.53
C ILE A 62 3.86 -4.70 1.50
N ILE A 63 2.96 -3.74 1.51
CA ILE A 63 1.69 -3.77 2.23
C ILE A 63 0.58 -3.96 1.20
N ARG A 64 -0.26 -4.99 1.33
CA ARG A 64 -1.41 -5.18 0.45
C ARG A 64 -2.68 -4.69 1.13
N GLY A 65 -3.26 -3.63 0.59
CA GLY A 65 -4.58 -3.15 0.98
C GLY A 65 -5.64 -4.05 0.36
N ILE A 66 -6.33 -4.83 1.19
CA ILE A 66 -7.35 -5.77 0.75
C ILE A 66 -8.73 -5.37 1.23
N ARG A 67 -9.72 -5.52 0.36
CA ARG A 67 -11.13 -5.31 0.70
C ARG A 67 -11.71 -6.63 1.18
N VAL A 68 -11.92 -6.74 2.49
CA VAL A 68 -12.48 -7.95 3.08
C VAL A 68 -14.00 -7.96 2.88
N ARG A 69 -14.50 -8.93 2.13
CA ARG A 69 -15.95 -9.23 2.01
C ARG A 69 -16.28 -10.54 2.70
N ARG A 70 -15.33 -11.48 2.71
CA ARG A 70 -15.40 -12.81 3.33
C ARG A 70 -14.01 -13.28 3.78
N GLU A 71 -13.96 -14.31 4.62
CA GLU A 71 -12.70 -14.82 5.19
C GLU A 71 -11.74 -15.32 4.09
N GLU A 72 -12.29 -15.85 3.00
CA GLU A 72 -11.50 -16.34 1.86
C GLU A 72 -10.67 -15.23 1.20
N ASP A 73 -11.11 -13.97 1.27
CA ASP A 73 -10.36 -12.84 0.70
C ASP A 73 -9.05 -12.62 1.47
N ILE A 74 -9.07 -12.82 2.78
CA ILE A 74 -7.88 -12.73 3.64
C ILE A 74 -6.93 -13.89 3.33
N ARG A 75 -7.47 -15.12 3.24
CA ARG A 75 -6.66 -16.31 2.92
C ARG A 75 -6.01 -16.19 1.54
N ALA A 76 -6.76 -15.79 0.52
CA ALA A 76 -6.22 -15.58 -0.82
C ALA A 76 -5.12 -14.52 -0.85
N ALA A 77 -5.28 -13.43 -0.10
CA ALA A 77 -4.28 -12.38 0.00
C ALA A 77 -3.02 -12.80 0.78
N ALA A 78 -3.16 -13.68 1.77
CA ALA A 78 -2.05 -14.19 2.58
C ALA A 78 -1.10 -15.08 1.76
N GLU A 79 -1.57 -15.69 0.68
CA GLU A 79 -0.74 -16.44 -0.27
C GLU A 79 0.14 -15.53 -1.15
N LEU A 80 -0.21 -14.24 -1.27
CA LEU A 80 0.54 -13.29 -2.09
C LEU A 80 1.80 -12.82 -1.35
N LYS A 81 2.89 -12.63 -2.12
CA LYS A 81 4.13 -12.07 -1.59
C LYS A 81 3.91 -10.66 -1.03
N CYS A 82 3.94 -10.54 0.28
CA CYS A 82 3.83 -9.26 1.00
C CYS A 82 4.47 -9.34 2.40
N SER A 83 4.75 -8.17 2.98
CA SER A 83 5.22 -8.01 4.36
C SER A 83 4.07 -7.82 5.34
N ALA A 84 2.92 -7.31 4.88
CA ALA A 84 1.73 -7.11 5.69
C ALA A 84 0.46 -7.06 4.82
N LEU A 85 -0.67 -7.46 5.41
CA LEU A 85 -2.01 -7.22 4.89
C LEU A 85 -2.64 -6.05 5.66
N LEU A 86 -3.20 -5.08 4.93
CA LEU A 86 -4.00 -4.00 5.48
C LEU A 86 -5.44 -4.24 5.10
N LEU A 87 -6.27 -4.57 6.09
CA LEU A 87 -7.70 -4.86 5.88
C LEU A 87 -8.45 -3.53 5.79
N ASP A 88 -8.98 -3.22 4.61
CA ASP A 88 -9.82 -2.03 4.40
C ASP A 88 -11.30 -2.43 4.34
N THR A 89 -12.09 -1.84 5.24
CA THR A 89 -13.54 -2.03 5.33
C THR A 89 -14.26 -1.01 4.46
N ARG A 90 -13.99 -1.02 3.15
CA ARG A 90 -14.73 -0.13 2.24
C ARG A 90 -16.18 -0.63 2.07
N VAL A 91 -17.11 0.10 2.69
CA VAL A 91 -18.54 0.02 2.41
C VAL A 91 -18.79 0.61 1.02
N GLU A 92 -19.57 -0.08 0.18
CA GLU A 92 -19.98 0.45 -1.12
C GLU A 92 -20.61 1.84 -0.95
N GLY A 93 -20.10 2.84 -1.67
CA GLY A 93 -20.63 4.21 -1.67
C GLY A 93 -19.87 5.28 -0.87
N ALA A 94 -18.79 4.95 -0.15
CA ALA A 94 -18.01 5.96 0.59
C ALA A 94 -16.49 5.88 0.32
N LEU A 95 -15.84 7.03 0.22
CA LEU A 95 -14.39 7.21 0.26
C LEU A 95 -14.01 7.60 1.69
N GLY A 96 -13.49 6.66 2.48
CA GLY A 96 -12.91 6.88 3.80
C GLY A 96 -13.87 7.27 4.94
N GLY A 97 -13.61 6.79 6.15
CA GLY A 97 -14.19 7.34 7.39
C GLY A 97 -15.70 7.15 7.62
N THR A 98 -16.27 5.96 7.40
CA THR A 98 -17.71 5.72 7.65
C THR A 98 -18.08 5.41 9.11
N GLY A 99 -17.10 5.19 9.98
CA GLY A 99 -17.35 4.83 11.39
C GLY A 99 -18.01 3.45 11.59
N ARG A 100 -18.05 2.59 10.55
CA ARG A 100 -18.56 1.23 10.67
C ARG A 100 -17.45 0.28 11.11
N THR A 101 -17.67 -0.37 12.24
CA THR A 101 -16.76 -1.32 12.88
C THR A 101 -16.57 -2.57 12.03
N PHE A 102 -15.32 -3.04 11.94
CA PHE A 102 -15.02 -4.39 11.50
C PHE A 102 -15.61 -5.38 12.50
N ASN A 103 -16.16 -6.50 12.03
CA ASN A 103 -16.49 -7.61 12.92
C ASN A 103 -15.20 -8.40 13.14
N TRP A 104 -14.40 -7.97 14.11
CA TRP A 104 -13.11 -8.54 14.50
C TRP A 104 -13.22 -9.96 15.05
#